data_AF-A0A432TNE5-F1
#
_entry.id   AF-A0A432TNE5-F1
#
_cell.length_a   1.000
_cell.length_b   1.000
_cell.length_c   1.000
_cell.angle_alpha   90.00
_cell.angle_beta   90.00
_cell.angle_gamma   90.00
#
_symmetry.space_group_name_H-M   'P 1'
#
loop_
_entity.id
_entity.type
_entity.pdbx_description
1 polymer ?
#
loop_
_entity_poly.entity_id
_entity_poly.type
_entity_poly.pdbx_seq_one_letter_code
_entity_poly.pdbx_strand_id
1 'polypeptide(L)'
;MIIFDNLKKYREIPYNYTSFSDKEVVCRFLGEESWELLNQLRQNRNTGRSARMLFEVLGDMWAVNRNPYLQEDLIKNKRRWKALTEALYSRLNQIRSRADSNEKVLELVHSADQAVDGFKHCLSEFKNNKKRIKKALLKVTHNNNIRFDALSRSSHATDATDWRVEYPAVVITPDTEIEIADIVKTCIELGLTIIPRGGGTGYTGGAIPLDTQTAVINTEKLSFIEPIQNQDGLHSINVGAGVVTKRVSEAAAANNLVFAVDPTSQDACTIGGNVAMNAGGKKALRWGTTIDNLLSWKMVMPDGNWLQ
;
A
#
# COMPACT_ATOMS: atom_id res chain seq x y z
N MET A 1 -31.33 -33.44 -10.90
CA MET A 1 -30.06 -34.14 -10.65
C MET A 1 -28.94 -33.16 -10.98
N ILE A 2 -28.52 -32.35 -9.99
CA ILE A 2 -27.46 -31.36 -10.16
C ILE A 2 -26.15 -32.13 -10.01
N ILE A 3 -25.42 -32.27 -11.12
CA ILE A 3 -24.06 -32.80 -11.10
C ILE A 3 -23.19 -31.70 -10.48
N PHE A 4 -22.86 -31.86 -9.20
CA PHE A 4 -21.75 -31.14 -8.59
C PHE A 4 -20.48 -31.62 -9.28
N ASP A 5 -20.02 -30.86 -10.27
CA ASP A 5 -18.73 -31.10 -10.90
C ASP A 5 -17.64 -30.81 -9.86
N ASN A 6 -16.96 -31.88 -9.46
CA ASN A 6 -16.18 -32.00 -8.24
C ASN A 6 -14.77 -31.42 -8.42
N LEU A 7 -14.65 -30.20 -8.94
CA LEU A 7 -13.38 -29.47 -9.01
C LEU A 7 -13.20 -28.70 -7.70
N LYS A 8 -12.79 -29.39 -6.63
CA LYS A 8 -12.03 -28.71 -5.57
C LYS A 8 -10.77 -28.13 -6.23
N LYS A 9 -10.81 -26.84 -6.59
CA LYS A 9 -9.64 -26.03 -6.95
C LYS A 9 -8.75 -25.95 -5.70
N TYR A 10 -7.92 -26.96 -5.49
CA TYR A 10 -6.83 -26.88 -4.54
C TYR A 10 -5.87 -25.81 -5.06
N ARG A 11 -5.61 -24.76 -4.26
CA ARG A 11 -4.53 -23.81 -4.54
C ARG A 11 -3.21 -24.57 -4.57
N GLU A 12 -2.40 -24.31 -5.59
CA GLU A 12 -1.10 -24.96 -5.79
C GLU A 12 0.06 -24.11 -5.25
N ILE A 13 -0.13 -22.79 -5.11
CA ILE A 13 0.86 -21.91 -4.46
C ILE A 13 0.80 -22.10 -2.94
N PRO A 14 1.91 -22.54 -2.30
CA PRO A 14 1.94 -22.72 -0.86
C PRO A 14 1.97 -21.35 -0.15
N TYR A 15 1.16 -21.21 0.91
CA TYR A 15 1.16 -20.04 1.82
C TYR A 15 0.68 -18.70 1.23
N ASN A 16 -0.24 -18.72 0.27
CA ASN A 16 -0.84 -17.48 -0.23
C ASN A 16 -1.83 -16.88 0.80
N TYR A 17 -1.35 -15.96 1.65
CA TYR A 17 -2.14 -15.17 2.60
C TYR A 17 -2.86 -13.96 1.95
N THR A 18 -2.99 -13.97 0.62
CA THR A 18 -3.63 -12.88 -0.14
C THR A 18 -4.87 -13.39 -0.89
N SER A 19 -5.73 -12.46 -1.29
CA SER A 19 -6.92 -12.72 -2.11
C SER A 19 -6.58 -13.17 -3.54
N PHE A 20 -5.35 -12.97 -3.99
CA PHE A 20 -4.91 -13.37 -5.33
C PHE A 20 -5.01 -14.90 -5.54
N SER A 21 -5.46 -15.30 -6.71
CA SER A 21 -5.48 -16.66 -7.23
C SER A 21 -4.12 -17.06 -7.80
N ASP A 22 -3.90 -18.37 -7.99
CA ASP A 22 -2.69 -18.86 -8.64
C ASP A 22 -2.52 -18.28 -10.06
N LYS A 23 -3.64 -18.05 -10.77
CA LYS A 23 -3.63 -17.39 -12.08
C LYS A 23 -3.00 -16.00 -11.98
N GLU A 24 -3.47 -15.17 -11.05
CA GLU A 24 -3.00 -13.79 -10.95
C GLU A 24 -1.53 -13.73 -10.54
N VAL A 25 -1.07 -14.61 -9.65
CA VAL A 25 0.36 -14.68 -9.28
C VAL A 25 1.21 -15.11 -10.48
N VAL A 26 0.77 -16.12 -11.24
CA VAL A 26 1.46 -16.57 -12.46
C VAL A 26 1.49 -15.45 -13.50
N CYS A 27 0.35 -14.83 -13.83
CA CYS A 27 0.27 -13.74 -14.80
C CYS A 27 1.18 -12.57 -14.41
N ARG A 28 1.28 -12.28 -13.11
CA ARG A 28 2.09 -11.17 -12.61
C ARG A 28 3.60 -11.41 -12.69
N PHE A 29 4.05 -12.65 -12.52
CA PHE A 29 5.47 -12.99 -12.64
C PHE A 29 5.89 -13.41 -14.05
N LEU A 30 5.04 -14.15 -14.76
CA LEU A 30 5.38 -14.87 -15.98
C LEU A 30 4.56 -14.43 -17.21
N GLY A 31 3.56 -13.57 -17.05
CA GLY A 31 2.66 -13.14 -18.13
C GLY A 31 1.47 -14.09 -18.36
N GLU A 32 0.48 -13.61 -19.14
CA GLU A 32 -0.74 -14.38 -19.44
C GLU A 32 -0.45 -15.62 -20.30
N GLU A 33 0.46 -15.52 -21.26
CA GLU A 33 0.87 -16.62 -22.14
C GLU A 33 1.40 -17.82 -21.32
N SER A 34 2.20 -17.56 -20.29
CA SER A 34 2.71 -18.60 -19.40
C SER A 34 1.60 -19.31 -18.62
N TRP A 35 0.51 -18.63 -18.26
CA TRP A 35 -0.65 -19.26 -17.63
C TRP A 35 -1.40 -20.18 -18.58
N GLU A 36 -1.57 -19.78 -19.83
CA GLU A 36 -2.18 -20.62 -20.88
C GLU A 36 -1.34 -21.87 -21.13
N LEU A 37 -0.02 -21.70 -21.26
CA LEU A 37 0.94 -22.79 -21.43
C LEU A 37 0.87 -23.80 -20.27
N LEU A 38 0.79 -23.30 -19.04
CA LEU A 38 0.65 -24.12 -17.83
C LEU A 38 -0.66 -24.91 -17.84
N ASN A 39 -1.78 -24.31 -18.28
CA ASN A 39 -3.05 -25.03 -18.42
C ASN A 39 -3.03 -26.10 -19.51
N GLN A 40 -2.35 -25.86 -20.62
CA GLN A 40 -2.14 -26.89 -21.66
C GLN A 40 -1.32 -28.05 -21.11
N LEU A 41 -0.24 -27.76 -20.38
CA LEU A 41 0.64 -28.77 -19.78
C LEU A 41 -0.04 -29.59 -18.67
N ARG A 42 -1.01 -29.01 -17.95
CA ARG A 42 -1.80 -29.70 -16.91
C ARG A 42 -2.64 -30.87 -17.45
N GLN A 43 -2.98 -30.85 -18.74
CA GLN A 43 -3.72 -31.95 -19.37
C GLN A 43 -2.84 -33.20 -19.59
N ASN A 44 -1.51 -33.06 -19.47
CA ASN A 44 -0.56 -34.15 -19.62
C ASN A 44 -0.25 -34.82 -18.27
N ARG A 45 -0.40 -36.15 -18.17
CA ARG A 45 -0.23 -36.90 -16.91
C ARG A 45 1.17 -36.83 -16.25
N ASN A 46 2.21 -36.43 -16.98
CA ASN A 46 3.61 -36.49 -16.54
C ASN A 46 4.16 -35.15 -15.98
N THR A 47 3.40 -34.05 -16.02
CA THR A 47 3.91 -32.70 -15.71
C THR A 47 3.68 -32.25 -14.25
N GLY A 48 2.93 -33.01 -13.46
CA GLY A 48 2.45 -32.58 -12.13
C GLY A 48 3.56 -32.24 -11.13
N ARG A 49 4.69 -32.98 -11.13
CA ARG A 49 5.83 -32.67 -10.24
C ARG A 49 6.53 -31.37 -10.65
N SER A 50 6.73 -31.15 -11.95
CA SER A 50 7.32 -29.94 -12.51
C SER A 50 6.47 -28.70 -12.24
N ALA A 51 5.14 -28.82 -12.42
CA ALA A 51 4.19 -27.77 -12.09
C ALA A 51 4.24 -27.40 -10.60
N ARG A 52 4.24 -28.40 -9.70
CA ARG A 52 4.37 -28.15 -8.26
C ARG A 52 5.65 -27.41 -7.90
N MET A 53 6.80 -27.80 -8.45
CA MET A 53 8.07 -27.09 -8.20
C MET A 53 8.03 -25.64 -8.70
N LEU A 54 7.37 -25.38 -9.84
CA LEU A 54 7.18 -24.01 -10.33
C LEU A 54 6.31 -23.20 -9.38
N PHE A 55 5.19 -23.74 -8.90
CA PHE A 55 4.34 -23.05 -7.92
C PHE A 55 5.03 -22.82 -6.57
N GLU A 56 5.93 -23.71 -6.14
CA GLU A 56 6.80 -23.49 -4.99
C GLU A 56 7.76 -22.30 -5.22
N VAL A 57 8.39 -22.21 -6.40
CA VAL A 57 9.25 -21.06 -6.78
C VAL A 57 8.46 -19.76 -6.76
N LEU A 58 7.30 -19.72 -7.43
CA LEU A 58 6.45 -18.54 -7.48
C LEU A 58 5.90 -18.17 -6.09
N GLY A 59 5.58 -19.17 -5.27
CA GLY A 59 5.12 -18.97 -3.90
C GLY A 59 6.18 -18.37 -2.99
N ASP A 60 7.40 -18.89 -3.04
CA ASP A 60 8.55 -18.35 -2.30
C ASP A 60 8.81 -16.88 -2.68
N MET A 61 8.81 -16.56 -3.98
CA MET A 61 8.96 -15.20 -4.49
C MET A 61 7.81 -14.28 -4.05
N TRP A 62 6.57 -14.78 -4.14
CA TRP A 62 5.38 -14.04 -3.74
C TRP A 62 5.38 -13.71 -2.24
N ALA A 63 5.71 -14.68 -1.39
CA ALA A 63 5.78 -14.51 0.05
C ALA A 63 6.76 -13.40 0.45
N VAL A 64 7.92 -13.33 -0.21
CA VAL A 64 8.91 -12.27 0.01
C VAL A 64 8.42 -10.92 -0.53
N ASN A 65 7.89 -10.89 -1.75
CA ASN A 65 7.40 -9.64 -2.35
C ASN A 65 6.24 -9.01 -1.55
N ARG A 66 5.42 -9.84 -0.90
CA ARG A 66 4.24 -9.41 -0.14
C ARG A 66 4.46 -9.24 1.35
N ASN A 67 5.68 -9.38 1.84
CA ASN A 67 5.96 -9.27 3.27
C ASN A 67 7.13 -8.31 3.55
N PRO A 68 6.85 -7.05 3.92
CA PRO A 68 7.88 -6.07 4.29
C PRO A 68 8.82 -6.55 5.41
N TYR A 69 8.35 -7.40 6.33
CA TYR A 69 9.18 -7.95 7.41
C TYR A 69 10.20 -8.96 6.87
N LEU A 70 9.81 -9.82 5.93
CA LEU A 70 10.73 -10.73 5.26
C LEU A 70 11.74 -9.96 4.40
N GLN A 71 11.30 -8.93 3.67
CA GLN A 71 12.20 -8.08 2.89
C GLN A 71 13.27 -7.44 3.79
N GLU A 72 12.87 -6.89 4.95
CA GLU A 72 13.82 -6.34 5.91
C GLU A 72 14.83 -7.36 6.44
N ASP A 73 14.37 -8.55 6.82
CA ASP A 73 15.26 -9.62 7.30
C ASP A 73 16.27 -10.02 6.21
N LEU A 74 15.79 -10.23 4.98
CA LEU A 74 16.62 -10.66 3.85
C LEU A 74 17.63 -9.57 3.41
N ILE A 75 17.27 -8.28 3.51
CA ILE A 75 18.19 -7.17 3.28
C ILE A 75 19.32 -7.15 4.31
N LYS A 76 19.02 -7.49 5.57
CA LYS A 76 20.01 -7.57 6.66
C LYS A 76 20.84 -8.85 6.57
N ASN A 77 20.25 -9.96 6.12
CA ASN A 77 20.88 -11.27 6.09
C ASN A 77 21.17 -11.76 4.66
N LYS A 78 22.31 -11.31 4.11
CA LYS A 78 22.77 -11.69 2.76
C LYS A 78 22.92 -13.21 2.56
N ARG A 79 23.23 -13.98 3.61
CA ARG A 79 23.38 -15.45 3.51
C ARG A 79 22.02 -16.11 3.26
N ARG A 80 20.97 -15.69 3.98
CA ARG A 80 19.60 -16.17 3.75
C ARG A 80 19.10 -15.80 2.35
N TRP A 81 19.37 -14.57 1.92
CA TRP A 81 19.01 -14.14 0.56
C TRP A 81 19.69 -14.99 -0.52
N LYS A 82 21.00 -15.22 -0.38
CA LYS A 82 21.75 -16.09 -1.29
C LYS A 82 21.20 -17.52 -1.30
N ALA A 83 20.96 -18.12 -0.12
CA ALA A 83 20.41 -19.46 -0.01
C ALA A 83 19.01 -19.58 -0.65
N LEU A 84 18.14 -18.57 -0.46
CA LEU A 84 16.82 -18.54 -1.09
C LEU A 84 16.96 -18.52 -2.62
N THR A 85 17.71 -17.56 -3.16
CA THR A 85 17.89 -17.44 -4.63
C THR A 85 18.53 -18.69 -5.25
N GLU A 86 19.53 -19.30 -4.61
CA GLU A 86 20.12 -20.57 -5.04
C GLU A 86 19.10 -21.73 -5.02
N ALA A 87 18.23 -21.79 -4.01
CA ALA A 87 17.16 -22.78 -3.95
C ALA A 87 16.13 -22.61 -5.08
N LEU A 88 15.78 -21.36 -5.44
CA LEU A 88 14.90 -21.07 -6.58
C LEU A 88 15.50 -21.58 -7.90
N TYR A 89 16.75 -21.23 -8.22
CA TYR A 89 17.42 -21.71 -9.43
C TYR A 89 17.59 -23.23 -9.42
N SER A 90 17.89 -23.84 -8.27
CA SER A 90 18.01 -25.30 -8.14
C SER A 90 16.69 -26.00 -8.52
N ARG A 91 15.54 -25.47 -8.10
CA ARG A 91 14.22 -26.00 -8.51
C ARG A 91 13.96 -25.80 -10.01
N LEU A 92 14.28 -24.64 -10.57
CA LEU A 92 14.13 -24.41 -12.02
C LEU A 92 15.01 -25.34 -12.86
N ASN A 93 16.27 -25.56 -12.46
CA ASN A 93 17.17 -26.51 -13.12
C ASN A 93 16.65 -27.96 -13.07
N GLN A 94 16.02 -28.35 -11.95
CA GLN A 94 15.34 -29.64 -11.79
C GLN A 94 14.08 -29.79 -12.65
N ILE A 95 13.38 -28.70 -12.95
CA ILE A 95 12.27 -28.71 -13.92
C ILE A 95 12.85 -28.88 -15.32
N ARG A 96 13.89 -28.11 -15.66
CA ARG A 96 14.57 -28.17 -16.97
C ARG A 96 15.10 -29.57 -17.28
N SER A 97 15.75 -30.23 -16.32
CA SER A 97 16.27 -31.60 -16.51
C SER A 97 15.19 -32.65 -16.72
N ARG A 98 13.95 -32.38 -16.28
CA ARG A 98 12.78 -33.26 -16.43
C ARG A 98 11.94 -32.93 -17.65
N ALA A 99 12.26 -31.85 -18.37
CA ALA A 99 11.47 -31.40 -19.51
C ALA A 99 11.52 -32.39 -20.68
N ASP A 100 12.57 -33.21 -20.78
CA ASP A 100 12.77 -34.21 -21.85
C ASP A 100 12.56 -33.61 -23.25
N SER A 101 13.16 -32.44 -23.49
CA SER A 101 13.03 -31.64 -24.72
C SER A 101 11.62 -31.13 -25.04
N ASN A 102 10.69 -31.13 -24.09
CA ASN A 102 9.37 -30.52 -24.26
C ASN A 102 9.50 -28.98 -24.35
N GLU A 103 9.33 -28.44 -25.56
CA GLU A 103 9.48 -27.01 -25.86
C GLU A 103 8.61 -26.12 -24.95
N LYS A 104 7.35 -26.51 -24.70
CA LYS A 104 6.44 -25.77 -23.82
C LYS A 104 6.94 -25.70 -22.38
N VAL A 105 7.54 -26.79 -21.87
CA VAL A 105 8.12 -26.77 -20.52
C VAL A 105 9.37 -25.89 -20.49
N LEU A 106 10.19 -25.92 -21.54
CA LEU A 106 11.40 -25.09 -21.63
C LEU A 106 11.08 -23.60 -21.72
N GLU A 107 10.04 -23.23 -22.48
CA GLU A 107 9.52 -21.86 -22.57
C GLU A 107 9.02 -21.36 -21.21
N LEU A 108 8.22 -22.16 -20.50
CA LEU A 108 7.74 -21.81 -19.16
C LEU A 108 8.89 -21.63 -18.15
N VAL A 109 9.91 -22.50 -18.21
CA VAL A 109 11.11 -22.38 -17.38
C VAL A 109 11.90 -21.12 -17.75
N HIS A 110 12.00 -20.77 -19.02
CA HIS A 110 12.67 -19.55 -19.46
C HIS A 110 12.00 -18.29 -18.88
N SER A 111 10.67 -18.19 -18.96
CA SER A 111 9.92 -17.11 -18.31
C SER A 111 10.15 -17.08 -16.79
N ALA A 112 10.23 -18.26 -16.16
CA ALA A 112 10.52 -18.36 -14.73
C ALA A 112 11.95 -17.95 -14.37
N ASP A 113 12.95 -18.26 -15.21
CA ASP A 113 14.32 -17.79 -15.03
C ASP A 113 14.38 -16.26 -15.04
N GLN A 114 13.74 -15.62 -16.02
CA GLN A 114 13.66 -14.16 -16.11
C GLN A 114 13.00 -13.56 -14.86
N ALA A 115 11.94 -14.18 -14.35
CA ALA A 115 11.27 -13.73 -13.14
C ALA A 115 12.15 -13.90 -11.88
N VAL A 116 12.90 -14.99 -11.76
CA VAL A 116 13.85 -15.21 -10.65
C VAL A 116 15.04 -14.24 -10.76
N ASP A 117 15.52 -13.93 -11.96
CA ASP A 117 16.56 -12.93 -12.19
C ASP A 117 16.09 -11.54 -11.74
N GLY A 118 14.88 -11.13 -12.14
CA GLY A 118 14.28 -9.88 -11.65
C GLY A 118 14.12 -9.86 -10.12
N PHE A 119 13.64 -10.95 -9.55
CA PHE A 119 13.50 -11.10 -8.09
C PHE A 119 14.85 -11.01 -7.36
N LYS A 120 15.92 -11.58 -7.91
CA LYS A 120 17.27 -11.50 -7.33
C LYS A 120 17.75 -10.04 -7.20
N HIS A 121 17.33 -9.17 -8.12
CA HIS A 121 17.67 -7.75 -8.12
C HIS A 121 16.75 -6.90 -7.23
N CYS A 122 15.51 -7.33 -6.96
CA CYS A 122 14.48 -6.52 -6.29
C CYS A 122 14.91 -5.94 -4.93
N LEU A 123 15.59 -6.71 -4.08
CA LEU A 123 16.05 -6.21 -2.77
C LEU A 123 17.15 -5.16 -2.91
N SER A 124 18.00 -5.29 -3.93
CA SER A 124 19.07 -4.32 -4.21
C SER A 124 18.50 -3.02 -4.76
N GLU A 125 17.50 -3.11 -5.65
CA GLU A 125 16.75 -1.97 -6.17
C GLU A 125 15.99 -1.26 -5.06
N PHE A 126 15.25 -1.99 -4.22
CA PHE A 126 14.56 -1.43 -3.06
C PHE A 126 15.55 -0.69 -2.12
N LYS A 127 16.71 -1.30 -1.84
CA LYS A 127 17.75 -0.67 -1.02
C LYS A 127 18.30 0.61 -1.66
N ASN A 128 18.54 0.62 -2.97
CA ASN A 128 19.05 1.78 -3.69
C ASN A 128 18.00 2.91 -3.75
N ASN A 129 16.75 2.55 -4.05
CA ASN A 129 15.64 3.49 -4.08
C ASN A 129 15.38 4.09 -2.69
N LYS A 130 15.39 3.27 -1.63
CA LYS A 130 15.34 3.76 -0.24
C LYS A 130 16.43 4.80 0.06
N LYS A 131 17.67 4.55 -0.36
CA LYS A 131 18.77 5.52 -0.17
C LYS A 131 18.52 6.82 -0.94
N ARG A 132 18.07 6.72 -2.19
CA ARG A 132 17.74 7.87 -3.05
C ARG A 132 16.65 8.74 -2.42
N ILE A 133 15.53 8.12 -2.06
CA ILE A 133 14.38 8.79 -1.41
C ILE A 133 14.81 9.42 -0.09
N LYS A 134 15.49 8.65 0.78
CA LYS A 134 15.96 9.15 2.08
C LYS A 134 16.88 10.36 1.94
N LYS A 135 17.84 10.33 1.01
CA LYS A 135 18.78 11.44 0.79
C LYS A 135 18.07 12.73 0.38
N ALA A 136 17.02 12.63 -0.43
CA ALA A 136 16.25 13.79 -0.87
C ALA A 136 15.36 14.33 0.26
N LEU A 137 14.59 13.47 0.93
CA LEU A 137 13.66 13.88 1.99
C LEU A 137 14.35 14.43 3.24
N LEU A 138 15.59 14.00 3.55
CA LEU A 138 16.37 14.55 4.68
C LEU A 138 16.68 16.04 4.53
N LYS A 139 16.51 16.62 3.34
CA LYS A 139 16.70 18.06 3.11
C LYS A 139 15.49 18.90 3.55
N VAL A 140 14.31 18.28 3.68
CA VAL A 140 13.02 18.98 3.82
C VAL A 140 12.23 18.56 5.05
N THR A 141 12.60 17.43 5.69
CA THR A 141 11.98 16.98 6.95
C THR A 141 12.99 16.20 7.80
N HIS A 142 12.67 16.05 9.09
CA HIS A 142 13.51 15.34 10.04
C HIS A 142 13.62 13.83 9.72
N ASN A 143 14.76 13.20 10.05
CA ASN A 143 15.00 11.78 9.78
C ASN A 143 13.92 10.84 10.37
N ASN A 144 13.37 11.18 11.55
CA ASN A 144 12.35 10.38 12.22
C ASN A 144 10.99 10.42 11.50
N ASN A 145 10.80 11.37 10.58
CA ASN A 145 9.58 11.50 9.79
C ASN A 145 9.62 10.64 8.52
N ILE A 146 10.76 10.02 8.20
CA ILE A 146 10.96 9.25 6.97
C ILE A 146 11.02 7.76 7.28
N ARG A 147 9.90 7.06 7.07
CA ARG A 147 9.70 5.69 7.53
C ARG A 147 9.70 4.70 6.37
N PHE A 148 10.68 3.80 6.42
CA PHE A 148 10.79 2.66 5.50
C PHE A 148 10.56 1.32 6.22
N ASP A 149 10.26 1.38 7.52
CA ASP A 149 10.14 0.18 8.34
C ASP A 149 8.89 -0.63 7.98
N ALA A 150 8.98 -1.95 8.17
CA ALA A 150 7.93 -2.89 7.83
C ALA A 150 6.59 -2.55 8.47
N LEU A 151 6.58 -2.17 9.76
CA LEU A 151 5.37 -1.80 10.47
C LEU A 151 4.67 -0.60 9.82
N SER A 152 5.42 0.47 9.53
CA SER A 152 4.86 1.67 8.91
C SER A 152 4.33 1.39 7.51
N ARG A 153 5.10 0.67 6.68
CA ARG A 153 4.66 0.29 5.34
C ARG A 153 3.41 -0.60 5.38
N SER A 154 3.34 -1.55 6.32
CA SER A 154 2.22 -2.46 6.46
C SER A 154 0.95 -1.77 6.98
N SER A 155 1.06 -0.88 7.97
CA SER A 155 -0.12 -0.16 8.52
C SER A 155 -0.68 0.91 7.57
N HIS A 156 0.08 1.29 6.53
CA HIS A 156 -0.31 2.29 5.53
C HIS A 156 -0.58 1.67 4.14
N ALA A 157 -0.68 0.34 4.04
CA ALA A 157 -0.93 -0.37 2.78
C ALA A 157 -2.43 -0.52 2.45
N THR A 158 -3.32 -0.18 3.38
CA THR A 158 -4.78 -0.33 3.23
C THR A 158 -5.54 0.76 3.99
N ASP A 159 -6.76 1.04 3.57
CA ASP A 159 -7.78 1.72 4.38
C ASP A 159 -8.82 0.73 4.91
N ALA A 160 -10.01 1.19 5.30
CA ALA A 160 -11.07 0.36 5.88
C ALA A 160 -11.75 -0.57 4.87
N THR A 161 -11.45 -0.46 3.56
CA THR A 161 -11.83 -1.48 2.57
C THR A 161 -11.09 -2.80 2.77
N ASP A 162 -9.99 -2.79 3.53
CA ASP A 162 -9.07 -3.92 3.76
C ASP A 162 -8.34 -4.41 2.50
N TRP A 163 -8.44 -3.67 1.40
CA TRP A 163 -7.73 -3.97 0.15
C TRP A 163 -6.23 -3.67 0.29
N ARG A 164 -5.41 -4.68 0.03
CA ARG A 164 -3.94 -4.57 0.06
C ARG A 164 -3.39 -4.82 -1.33
N VAL A 165 -3.26 -3.75 -2.13
CA VAL A 165 -2.73 -3.85 -3.49
C VAL A 165 -1.21 -3.77 -3.46
N GLU A 166 -0.60 -2.64 -3.08
CA GLU A 166 0.84 -2.49 -2.90
C GLU A 166 1.24 -1.96 -1.52
N TYR A 167 2.52 -2.13 -1.19
CA TYR A 167 3.14 -1.46 -0.04
C TYR A 167 3.80 -0.16 -0.51
N PRO A 168 3.69 0.94 0.25
CA PRO A 168 4.32 2.19 -0.14
C PRO A 168 5.85 2.06 -0.11
N ALA A 169 6.54 2.82 -0.95
CA ALA A 169 8.00 2.96 -0.93
C ALA A 169 8.46 3.62 0.37
N VAL A 170 7.71 4.63 0.84
CA VAL A 170 8.01 5.41 2.04
C VAL A 170 6.71 5.91 2.68
N VAL A 171 6.69 5.96 4.01
CA VAL A 171 5.69 6.69 4.78
C VAL A 171 6.35 7.92 5.38
N ILE A 172 5.74 9.09 5.21
CA ILE A 172 6.26 10.38 5.65
C ILE A 172 5.31 10.93 6.72
N THR A 173 5.81 11.24 7.91
CA THR A 173 5.01 11.76 9.04
C THR A 173 5.53 13.13 9.47
N PRO A 174 5.23 14.22 8.73
CA PRO A 174 5.74 15.57 9.03
C PRO A 174 5.33 16.04 10.42
N ASP A 175 6.17 16.86 11.05
CA ASP A 175 5.87 17.40 12.38
C ASP A 175 5.07 18.71 12.30
N THR A 176 5.24 19.46 11.21
CA THR A 176 4.60 20.75 10.98
C THR A 176 4.01 20.86 9.57
N GLU A 177 2.99 21.71 9.40
CA GLU A 177 2.38 21.94 8.09
C GLU A 177 3.32 22.64 7.11
N ILE A 178 4.30 23.40 7.61
CA ILE A 178 5.26 24.16 6.79
C ILE A 178 6.13 23.23 5.92
N GLU A 179 6.40 22.00 6.39
CA GLU A 179 7.19 21.00 5.66
C GLU A 179 6.46 20.44 4.42
N ILE A 180 5.13 20.56 4.34
CA ILE A 180 4.31 19.81 3.37
C ILE A 180 4.65 20.20 1.93
N ALA A 181 4.80 21.50 1.65
CA ALA A 181 5.11 22.01 0.32
C ALA A 181 6.40 21.39 -0.26
N ASP A 182 7.47 21.42 0.52
CA ASP A 182 8.77 20.89 0.11
C ASP A 182 8.79 19.36 0.05
N ILE A 183 8.05 18.68 0.93
CA ILE A 183 7.85 17.22 0.87
C ILE A 183 7.15 16.82 -0.43
N VAL A 184 6.04 17.49 -0.78
CA VAL A 184 5.26 17.22 -2.00
C VAL A 184 6.15 17.40 -3.23
N LYS A 185 6.82 18.55 -3.34
CA LYS A 185 7.72 18.85 -4.46
C LYS A 185 8.84 17.81 -4.57
N THR A 186 9.47 17.45 -3.45
CA THR A 186 10.52 16.42 -3.43
C THR A 186 10.01 15.07 -3.89
N CYS A 187 8.79 14.66 -3.50
CA CYS A 187 8.20 13.39 -3.92
C CYS A 187 7.91 13.38 -5.43
N ILE A 188 7.37 14.46 -5.98
CA ILE A 188 7.12 14.61 -7.43
C ILE A 188 8.44 14.56 -8.22
N GLU A 189 9.49 15.28 -7.79
CA GLU A 189 10.82 15.24 -8.41
C GLU A 189 11.45 13.84 -8.38
N LEU A 190 11.13 13.03 -7.37
CA LEU A 190 11.58 11.64 -7.26
C LEU A 190 10.77 10.66 -8.13
N GLY A 191 9.69 11.12 -8.77
CA GLY A 191 8.76 10.30 -9.54
C GLY A 191 7.88 9.41 -8.64
N LEU A 192 7.56 9.86 -7.42
CA LEU A 192 6.69 9.13 -6.51
C LEU A 192 5.23 9.56 -6.67
N THR A 193 4.32 8.59 -6.71
CA THR A 193 2.90 8.83 -6.49
C THR A 193 2.68 9.25 -5.05
N ILE A 194 1.88 10.30 -4.80
CA ILE A 194 1.63 10.81 -3.45
C ILE A 194 0.22 10.42 -3.03
N ILE A 195 0.11 9.85 -1.83
CA ILE A 195 -1.17 9.58 -1.16
C ILE A 195 -1.18 10.32 0.18
N PRO A 196 -1.97 11.39 0.34
CA PRO A 196 -2.22 11.97 1.65
C PRO A 196 -3.09 11.03 2.48
N ARG A 197 -2.80 10.91 3.78
CA ARG A 197 -3.50 9.99 4.66
C ARG A 197 -3.67 10.58 6.06
N GLY A 198 -4.92 10.60 6.54
CA GLY A 198 -5.24 10.78 7.96
C GLY A 198 -5.35 9.43 8.67
N GLY A 199 -6.42 9.22 9.44
CA GLY A 199 -6.66 7.96 10.17
C GLY A 199 -6.92 6.71 9.33
N GLY A 200 -6.95 6.80 7.99
CA GLY A 200 -7.08 5.64 7.10
C GLY A 200 -8.44 4.92 7.16
N THR A 201 -9.50 5.60 7.58
CA THR A 201 -10.84 5.01 7.78
C THR A 201 -11.74 5.05 6.55
N GLY A 202 -11.20 5.36 5.36
CA GLY A 202 -11.98 5.47 4.13
C GLY A 202 -12.46 4.10 3.61
N TYR A 203 -13.62 4.09 2.94
CA TYR A 203 -14.22 2.88 2.34
C TYR A 203 -14.24 2.90 0.80
N THR A 204 -13.40 3.75 0.20
CA THR A 204 -13.37 3.98 -1.26
C THR A 204 -12.02 3.62 -1.89
N GLY A 205 -11.04 3.17 -1.10
CA GLY A 205 -9.71 2.83 -1.58
C GLY A 205 -8.79 4.04 -1.79
N GLY A 206 -9.21 5.25 -1.42
CA GLY A 206 -8.47 6.50 -1.68
C GLY A 206 -7.13 6.60 -0.95
N ALA A 207 -6.88 5.78 0.07
CA ALA A 207 -5.60 5.76 0.80
C ALA A 207 -4.77 4.48 0.56
N ILE A 208 -5.03 3.77 -0.55
CA ILE A 208 -4.38 2.49 -0.89
C ILE A 208 -3.30 2.72 -1.96
N PRO A 209 -2.04 2.34 -1.70
CA PRO A 209 -1.00 2.32 -2.71
C PRO A 209 -1.35 1.31 -3.82
N LEU A 210 -1.42 1.78 -5.06
CA LEU A 210 -1.59 0.94 -6.25
C LEU A 210 -0.27 0.65 -6.97
N ASP A 211 0.78 1.43 -6.67
CA ASP A 211 2.11 1.30 -7.24
C ASP A 211 3.17 1.26 -6.14
N THR A 212 4.24 0.49 -6.36
CA THR A 212 5.34 0.34 -5.39
C THR A 212 6.13 1.63 -5.16
N GLN A 213 6.12 2.57 -6.11
CA GLN A 213 6.70 3.92 -6.05
C GLN A 213 5.73 4.95 -5.45
N THR A 214 5.02 4.56 -4.40
CA THR A 214 4.09 5.44 -3.68
C THR A 214 4.72 5.98 -2.39
N ALA A 215 4.65 7.29 -2.19
CA ALA A 215 4.86 7.95 -0.91
C ALA A 215 3.49 8.18 -0.22
N VAL A 216 3.32 7.66 0.99
CA VAL A 216 2.16 8.00 1.82
C VAL A 216 2.56 9.10 2.78
N ILE A 217 1.90 10.25 2.72
CA ILE A 217 2.10 11.36 3.66
C ILE A 217 1.02 11.27 4.74
N ASN A 218 1.39 10.79 5.93
CA ASN A 218 0.49 10.69 7.07
C ASN A 218 0.45 12.02 7.85
N THR A 219 -0.71 12.67 7.88
CA THR A 219 -0.90 13.99 8.49
C THR A 219 -1.37 13.94 9.94
N GLU A 220 -1.51 12.77 10.57
CA GLU A 220 -2.06 12.63 11.94
C GLU A 220 -1.27 13.42 13.01
N LYS A 221 0.02 13.66 12.80
CA LYS A 221 0.81 14.53 13.69
C LYS A 221 0.37 15.99 13.67
N LEU A 222 -0.21 16.47 12.57
CA LEU A 222 -0.74 17.83 12.41
C LEU A 222 -2.05 17.98 13.21
N SER A 223 -1.95 17.96 14.54
CA SER A 223 -3.07 17.74 15.46
C SER A 223 -3.33 18.89 16.43
N PHE A 224 -2.90 20.10 16.05
CA PHE A 224 -3.20 21.31 16.81
C PHE A 224 -4.70 21.62 16.78
N ILE A 225 -5.23 22.15 17.87
CA ILE A 225 -6.61 22.62 18.01
C ILE A 225 -6.54 24.00 18.65
N GLU A 226 -6.98 25.02 17.95
CA GLU A 226 -7.05 26.38 18.48
C GLU A 226 -8.34 26.58 19.31
N PRO A 227 -8.41 27.61 20.17
CA PRO A 227 -9.64 27.97 20.86
C PRO A 227 -10.77 28.30 19.88
N ILE A 228 -12.00 28.00 20.29
CA ILE A 228 -13.20 28.37 19.54
C ILE A 228 -13.31 29.89 19.50
N GLN A 229 -13.50 30.43 18.30
CA GLN A 229 -13.72 31.85 18.08
C GLN A 229 -15.21 32.10 17.84
N ASN A 230 -15.70 33.28 18.24
CA ASN A 230 -17.03 33.75 17.92
C ASN A 230 -16.91 35.12 17.27
N GLN A 231 -17.28 35.20 15.99
CA GLN A 231 -17.33 36.44 15.23
C GLN A 231 -18.76 36.66 14.78
N ASP A 232 -19.43 37.70 15.31
CA ASP A 232 -20.80 38.08 14.96
C ASP A 232 -21.82 36.93 15.03
N GLY A 233 -21.67 36.03 16.00
CA GLY A 233 -22.54 34.86 16.20
C GLY A 233 -22.13 33.62 15.40
N LEU A 234 -21.09 33.70 14.57
CA LEU A 234 -20.49 32.56 13.90
C LEU A 234 -19.40 31.95 14.79
N HIS A 235 -19.66 30.73 15.26
CA HIS A 235 -18.68 29.94 15.99
C HIS A 235 -17.80 29.15 15.04
N SER A 236 -16.48 29.28 15.15
CA SER A 236 -15.50 28.54 14.34
C SER A 236 -14.36 28.00 15.18
N ILE A 237 -13.71 26.94 14.69
CA ILE A 237 -12.54 26.33 15.32
C ILE A 237 -11.51 25.99 14.24
N ASN A 238 -10.28 26.48 14.41
CA ASN A 238 -9.17 26.20 13.51
C ASN A 238 -8.38 25.00 14.05
N VAL A 239 -8.11 24.04 13.19
CA VAL A 239 -7.57 22.73 13.57
C VAL A 239 -6.65 22.19 12.48
N GLY A 240 -5.65 21.41 12.88
CA GLY A 240 -4.79 20.71 11.94
C GLY A 240 -5.49 19.54 11.23
N ALA A 241 -5.03 19.20 10.02
CA ALA A 241 -5.60 18.12 9.20
C ALA A 241 -5.55 16.72 9.87
N GLY A 242 -4.65 16.54 10.83
CA GLY A 242 -4.49 15.31 11.61
C GLY A 242 -5.37 15.20 12.85
N VAL A 243 -6.14 16.24 13.19
CA VAL A 243 -7.01 16.18 14.37
C VAL A 243 -8.10 15.13 14.18
N VAL A 244 -8.23 14.20 15.13
CA VAL A 244 -9.34 13.24 15.20
C VAL A 244 -10.65 13.98 15.40
N THR A 245 -11.64 13.68 14.59
CA THR A 245 -12.95 14.38 14.54
C THR A 245 -13.63 14.44 15.91
N LYS A 246 -13.54 13.34 16.68
CA LYS A 246 -14.08 13.27 18.04
C LYS A 246 -13.56 14.38 18.96
N ARG A 247 -12.26 14.71 18.87
CA ARG A 247 -11.64 15.76 19.70
C ARG A 247 -12.22 17.15 19.40
N VAL A 248 -12.57 17.42 18.14
CA VAL A 248 -13.26 18.66 17.75
C VAL A 248 -14.68 18.68 18.30
N SER A 249 -15.39 17.55 18.22
CA SER A 249 -16.73 17.43 18.80
C SER A 249 -16.74 17.62 20.32
N GLU A 250 -15.72 17.14 21.03
CA GLU A 250 -15.57 17.32 22.48
C GLU A 250 -15.25 18.77 22.83
N ALA A 251 -14.37 19.43 22.07
CA ALA A 251 -14.07 20.85 22.24
C ALA A 251 -15.31 21.73 22.04
N ALA A 252 -16.14 21.42 21.04
CA ALA A 252 -17.42 22.10 20.82
C ALA A 252 -18.39 21.87 22.00
N ALA A 253 -18.56 20.61 22.42
CA ALA A 253 -19.47 20.25 23.51
C ALA A 253 -19.08 20.93 24.84
N ALA A 254 -17.78 21.03 25.14
CA ALA A 254 -17.27 21.75 26.30
C ALA A 254 -17.63 23.25 26.32
N ASN A 255 -17.96 23.82 25.16
CA ASN A 255 -18.41 25.19 24.98
C ASN A 255 -19.92 25.31 24.75
N ASN A 256 -20.70 24.26 25.05
CA ASN A 256 -22.15 24.17 24.78
C ASN A 256 -22.52 24.32 23.30
N LEU A 257 -21.60 23.94 22.40
CA LEU A 257 -21.79 23.93 20.96
C LEU A 257 -21.88 22.49 20.45
N VAL A 258 -22.37 22.35 19.22
CA VAL A 258 -22.41 21.06 18.50
C VAL A 258 -21.52 21.15 17.29
N PHE A 259 -20.53 20.25 17.19
CA PHE A 259 -19.84 20.04 15.93
C PHE A 259 -20.71 19.22 14.98
N ALA A 260 -20.96 19.76 13.78
CA ALA A 260 -21.93 19.23 12.82
C ALA A 260 -21.45 17.96 12.12
N VAL A 261 -20.17 17.88 11.74
CA VAL A 261 -19.60 16.77 10.98
C VAL A 261 -19.37 15.57 11.90
N ASP A 262 -20.22 14.54 11.79
CA ASP A 262 -20.25 13.38 12.68
C ASP A 262 -20.19 12.01 11.96
N PRO A 263 -19.19 11.75 11.10
CA PRO A 263 -19.04 10.45 10.46
C PRO A 263 -19.01 9.32 11.49
N THR A 264 -19.49 8.13 11.11
CA THR A 264 -19.51 6.95 12.00
C THR A 264 -18.12 6.60 12.54
N SER A 265 -17.06 6.93 11.79
CA SER A 265 -15.66 6.75 12.18
C SER A 265 -15.08 7.91 13.00
N GLN A 266 -15.88 8.79 13.60
CA GLN A 266 -15.42 10.02 14.28
C GLN A 266 -14.30 9.79 15.32
N ASP A 267 -14.26 8.62 15.95
CA ASP A 267 -13.24 8.25 16.96
C ASP A 267 -11.86 7.93 16.35
N ALA A 268 -11.76 7.86 15.00
CA ALA A 268 -10.52 7.54 14.29
C ALA A 268 -10.26 8.41 13.05
N CYS A 269 -11.30 8.87 12.34
CA CYS A 269 -11.13 9.73 11.17
C CYS A 269 -10.64 11.12 11.57
N THR A 270 -9.85 11.75 10.70
CA THR A 270 -9.30 13.08 10.94
C THR A 270 -10.00 14.14 10.11
N ILE A 271 -9.89 15.41 10.54
CA ILE A 271 -10.52 16.55 9.85
C ILE A 271 -10.05 16.67 8.41
N GLY A 272 -8.78 16.45 8.11
CA GLY A 272 -8.28 16.45 6.73
C GLY A 272 -8.92 15.37 5.86
N GLY A 273 -9.16 14.18 6.43
CA GLY A 273 -9.90 13.12 5.76
C GLY A 273 -11.37 13.47 5.50
N ASN A 274 -12.01 14.14 6.46
CA ASN A 274 -13.39 14.59 6.31
C ASN A 274 -13.52 15.62 5.17
N VAL A 275 -12.60 16.58 5.09
CA VAL A 275 -12.55 17.57 4.01
C VAL A 275 -12.35 16.88 2.65
N ALA A 276 -11.36 15.97 2.56
CA ALA A 276 -11.05 15.26 1.32
C ALA A 276 -12.21 14.39 0.80
N MET A 277 -13.06 13.87 1.69
CA MET A 277 -14.16 12.97 1.34
C MET A 277 -15.54 13.63 1.38
N ASN A 278 -15.60 14.94 1.67
CA ASN A 278 -16.83 15.65 2.04
C ASN A 278 -17.70 14.84 3.03
N ALA A 279 -17.08 14.41 4.14
CA ALA A 279 -17.72 13.48 5.06
C ALA A 279 -19.01 14.07 5.67
N GLY A 280 -19.96 13.19 5.94
CA GLY A 280 -21.19 13.49 6.65
C GLY A 280 -21.56 12.35 7.60
N GLY A 281 -22.52 12.63 8.47
CA GLY A 281 -23.08 11.64 9.38
C GLY A 281 -24.56 11.90 9.63
N LYS A 282 -25.07 11.47 10.78
CA LYS A 282 -26.50 11.55 11.10
C LYS A 282 -26.99 12.99 11.21
N LYS A 283 -26.09 13.89 11.62
CA LYS A 283 -26.37 15.33 11.77
C LYS A 283 -26.50 16.05 10.43
N ALA A 284 -26.04 15.45 9.33
CA ALA A 284 -26.04 16.10 8.02
C ALA A 284 -27.44 16.49 7.52
N LEU A 285 -28.49 15.81 7.98
CA LEU A 285 -29.88 16.20 7.68
C LEU A 285 -30.22 17.63 8.13
N ARG A 286 -29.64 18.08 9.25
CA ARG A 286 -29.90 19.42 9.81
C ARG A 286 -28.79 20.42 9.48
N TRP A 287 -27.54 19.97 9.43
CA TRP A 287 -26.37 20.85 9.37
C TRP A 287 -25.48 20.63 8.14
N GLY A 288 -25.85 19.76 7.21
CA GLY A 288 -25.06 19.48 6.02
C GLY A 288 -23.81 18.64 6.27
N THR A 289 -23.01 18.51 5.23
CA THR A 289 -21.75 17.75 5.16
C THR A 289 -20.55 18.64 5.49
N THR A 290 -19.34 18.09 5.35
CA THR A 290 -18.10 18.84 5.69
C THR A 290 -17.98 20.15 4.91
N ILE A 291 -18.31 20.15 3.61
CA ILE A 291 -18.22 21.35 2.78
C ILE A 291 -19.17 22.45 3.22
N ASP A 292 -20.34 22.09 3.76
CA ASP A 292 -21.34 23.05 4.27
C ASP A 292 -20.90 23.71 5.59
N ASN A 293 -19.90 23.13 6.26
CA ASN A 293 -19.38 23.58 7.55
C ASN A 293 -17.92 24.10 7.47
N LEU A 294 -17.36 24.22 6.27
CA LEU A 294 -15.99 24.64 6.05
C LEU A 294 -15.92 26.15 5.80
N LEU A 295 -15.39 26.91 6.77
CA LEU A 295 -15.23 28.36 6.64
C LEU A 295 -14.03 28.74 5.75
N SER A 296 -12.91 28.04 5.91
CA SER A 296 -11.69 28.19 5.11
C SER A 296 -10.83 26.94 5.25
N TRP A 297 -9.85 26.76 4.35
CA TRP A 297 -8.86 25.68 4.42
C TRP A 297 -7.55 26.11 3.78
N LYS A 298 -6.49 25.33 4.03
CA LYS A 298 -5.23 25.44 3.30
C LYS A 298 -4.88 24.08 2.73
N MET A 299 -4.40 24.05 1.49
CA MET A 299 -3.90 22.82 0.86
C MET A 299 -2.64 23.09 0.05
N VAL A 300 -1.81 22.07 -0.10
CA VAL A 300 -0.63 22.10 -0.97
C VAL A 300 -1.00 21.44 -2.30
N MET A 301 -0.73 22.15 -3.39
CA MET A 301 -0.95 21.70 -4.76
C MET A 301 0.26 20.87 -5.25
N PRO A 302 0.11 20.07 -6.33
CA PRO A 302 1.20 19.23 -6.84
C PRO A 302 2.46 19.99 -7.29
N ASP A 303 2.35 21.29 -7.58
CA ASP A 303 3.48 22.18 -7.90
C ASP A 303 4.22 22.69 -6.65
N GLY A 304 3.76 22.32 -5.45
CA GLY A 304 4.30 22.74 -4.16
C GLY A 304 3.74 24.07 -3.64
N ASN A 305 2.81 24.70 -4.35
CA ASN A 305 2.22 25.97 -3.91
C ASN A 305 1.08 25.75 -2.91
N TRP A 306 0.90 26.72 -2.00
CA TRP A 306 -0.24 26.77 -1.10
C TRP A 306 -1.45 27.38 -1.79
N LEU A 307 -2.59 26.70 -1.70
CA LEU A 307 -3.91 27.25 -1.96
C LEU A 307 -4.57 27.57 -0.62
N GLN A 308 -5.05 28.80 -0.48
CA GLN A 308 -5.73 29.34 0.70
C GLN A 308 -6.98 30.10 0.27
#